data_AF-A0AAV2RQW9-F1
#
_entry.id   AF-A0AAV2RQW9-F1
#
_cell.length_a   1.000
_cell.length_b   1.000
_cell.length_c   1.000
_cell.angle_alpha   90.00
_cell.angle_beta   90.00
_cell.angle_gamma   90.00
#
_symmetry.space_group_name_H-M   'P 1'
#
loop_
_entity.id
_entity.type
_entity.pdbx_description
1 polymer ?
#
loop_
_entity_poly.entity_id
_entity_poly.type
_entity_poly.pdbx_seq_one_letter_code
_entity_poly.pdbx_strand_id
1 'polypeptide(L)'
;MLYCPPNVTFSHIWVNHGISHCFLDTVATGVYSSFILVFGIIQWFMYRKYASITDQYLRPKSCLFGLQVALTVLMPVIAIVRISLQATLIGDKTLYGYMILYFCFNLVIWPLSLRIIFLERNYMLPTIPTRGHGLTLLIFWTLVFMSENLAFLNLRNEDWWFDLSTISMSYHLYPRFRSFCI
;
A
#
# COMPACT_ATOMS: atom_id res chain seq x y z
N MET A 1 -20.31 -7.36 -11.64
CA MET A 1 -19.00 -6.69 -11.45
C MET A 1 -17.94 -7.77 -11.54
N LEU A 2 -17.00 -7.68 -12.47
CA LEU A 2 -15.91 -8.65 -12.57
C LEU A 2 -14.85 -8.33 -11.49
N TYR A 3 -14.38 -9.36 -10.78
CA TYR A 3 -13.37 -9.19 -9.74
C TYR A 3 -11.99 -8.87 -10.34
N CYS A 4 -11.60 -9.60 -11.39
CA CYS A 4 -10.43 -9.33 -12.22
C CYS A 4 -10.89 -8.97 -13.66
N PRO A 5 -10.04 -8.32 -14.47
CA PRO A 5 -10.29 -8.12 -15.90
C PRO A 5 -10.58 -9.44 -16.64
N PRO A 6 -11.44 -9.45 -17.67
CA PRO A 6 -11.88 -10.67 -18.34
C PRO A 6 -10.74 -11.45 -19.05
N ASN A 7 -9.58 -10.82 -19.25
CA ASN A 7 -8.42 -11.42 -19.89
C ASN A 7 -7.42 -12.06 -18.91
N VAL A 8 -7.64 -11.92 -17.59
CA VAL A 8 -6.72 -12.45 -16.56
C VAL A 8 -7.49 -13.29 -15.53
N THR A 9 -7.06 -14.53 -15.34
CA THR A 9 -7.65 -15.45 -14.36
C THR A 9 -6.81 -15.48 -13.08
N PHE A 10 -7.47 -15.65 -11.93
CA PHE A 10 -6.79 -15.72 -10.63
C PHE A 10 -5.84 -16.94 -10.51
N SER A 11 -6.09 -18.00 -11.28
CA SER A 11 -5.31 -19.24 -11.29
C SER A 11 -4.04 -19.18 -12.14
N HIS A 12 -3.94 -18.24 -13.08
CA HIS A 12 -2.73 -18.05 -13.89
C HIS A 12 -1.81 -17.01 -13.22
N ILE A 13 -0.95 -17.50 -12.32
CA ILE A 13 -0.07 -16.70 -11.45
C ILE A 13 1.12 -16.11 -12.22
N TRP A 14 1.56 -16.79 -13.29
CA TRP A 14 2.71 -16.41 -14.11
C TRP A 14 2.28 -16.40 -15.58
N VAL A 15 2.03 -15.21 -16.12
CA VAL A 15 1.65 -15.01 -17.53
C VAL A 15 2.65 -14.03 -18.12
N ASN A 16 3.24 -14.38 -19.27
CA ASN A 16 4.20 -13.54 -20.01
C ASN A 16 5.32 -12.94 -19.12
N HIS A 17 6.01 -13.76 -18.32
CA HIS A 17 7.15 -13.34 -17.49
C HIS A 17 6.87 -12.30 -16.39
N GLY A 18 5.60 -12.12 -15.97
CA GLY A 18 5.26 -11.32 -14.79
C GLY A 18 4.03 -11.80 -14.04
N ILE A 19 3.81 -11.19 -12.87
CA ILE A 19 2.70 -11.50 -11.96
C ILE A 19 1.51 -10.61 -12.32
N SER A 20 0.30 -11.16 -12.35
CA SER A 20 -0.90 -10.38 -12.65
C SER A 20 -1.24 -9.36 -11.54
N HIS A 21 -1.67 -8.15 -11.93
CA HIS A 21 -2.05 -7.08 -10.99
C HIS A 21 -3.12 -7.52 -9.99
N CYS A 22 -4.16 -8.21 -10.48
CA CYS A 22 -5.25 -8.69 -9.65
C CYS A 22 -4.75 -9.65 -8.56
N PHE A 23 -3.82 -10.55 -8.89
CA PHE A 23 -3.26 -11.51 -7.94
C PHE A 23 -2.33 -10.82 -6.93
N LEU A 24 -1.39 -9.99 -7.41
CA LEU A 24 -0.41 -9.34 -6.54
C LEU A 24 -1.09 -8.41 -5.53
N ASP A 25 -1.98 -7.53 -5.98
CA ASP A 25 -2.69 -6.62 -5.10
C ASP A 25 -3.57 -7.41 -4.11
N THR A 26 -4.31 -8.42 -4.57
CA THR A 26 -5.19 -9.20 -3.67
C THR A 26 -4.41 -9.98 -2.61
N VAL A 27 -3.38 -10.72 -3.02
CA VAL A 27 -2.64 -11.61 -2.13
C VAL A 27 -1.72 -10.80 -1.20
N ALA A 28 -0.96 -9.84 -1.74
CA ALA A 28 -0.08 -9.02 -0.91
C ALA A 28 -0.89 -8.25 0.14
N THR A 29 -1.98 -7.58 -0.27
CA THR A 29 -2.82 -6.85 0.67
C THR A 29 -3.51 -7.76 1.67
N GLY A 30 -3.99 -8.93 1.25
CA GLY A 30 -4.54 -9.93 2.17
C GLY A 30 -3.53 -10.38 3.23
N VAL A 31 -2.29 -10.65 2.84
CA VAL A 31 -1.24 -11.14 3.75
C VAL A 31 -0.86 -10.09 4.79
N TYR A 32 -0.48 -8.88 4.40
CA TYR A 32 -0.09 -7.87 5.39
C TYR A 32 -1.29 -7.35 6.21
N SER A 33 -2.50 -7.32 5.61
CA SER A 33 -3.74 -6.94 6.30
C SER A 33 -4.11 -7.93 7.38
N SER A 34 -4.15 -9.22 7.07
CA SER A 34 -4.48 -10.26 8.04
C SER A 34 -3.47 -10.28 9.19
N PHE A 35 -2.17 -10.13 8.88
CA PHE A 35 -1.12 -10.06 9.88
C PHE A 35 -1.34 -8.91 10.88
N ILE A 36 -1.50 -7.67 10.39
CA ILE A 36 -1.66 -6.51 11.28
C ILE A 36 -3.01 -6.48 11.98
N LEU A 37 -4.08 -7.00 11.37
CA LEU A 37 -5.37 -7.13 12.02
C LEU A 37 -5.29 -8.12 13.18
N VAL A 38 -4.67 -9.29 13.00
CA VAL A 38 -4.57 -10.28 14.10
C VAL A 38 -3.59 -9.80 15.17
N PHE A 39 -2.32 -9.61 14.81
CA PHE A 39 -1.27 -9.30 15.79
C PHE A 39 -1.36 -7.86 16.30
N GLY A 40 -1.76 -6.90 15.47
CA GLY A 40 -1.93 -5.51 15.89
C GLY A 40 -3.12 -5.31 16.83
N ILE A 41 -4.24 -6.04 16.63
CA ILE A 41 -5.36 -6.01 17.58
C ILE A 41 -4.98 -6.69 18.90
N ILE A 42 -4.32 -7.85 18.86
CA ILE A 42 -3.82 -8.53 20.07
C ILE A 42 -2.89 -7.58 20.84
N GLN A 43 -1.95 -6.96 20.14
CA GLN A 43 -1.04 -5.99 20.74
C GLN A 43 -1.81 -4.82 21.36
N TRP A 44 -2.77 -4.23 20.64
CA TRP A 44 -3.61 -3.16 21.20
C TRP A 44 -4.34 -3.61 22.48
N PHE A 45 -4.96 -4.79 22.51
CA PHE A 45 -5.60 -5.29 23.71
C PHE A 45 -4.64 -5.48 24.88
N MET A 46 -3.43 -6.01 24.62
CA MET A 46 -2.39 -6.15 25.64
C MET A 46 -1.99 -4.80 26.22
N TYR A 47 -1.72 -3.81 25.37
CA TYR A 47 -1.40 -2.44 25.81
C TYR A 47 -2.57 -1.85 26.60
N ARG A 48 -3.83 -2.03 26.16
CA ARG A 48 -4.98 -1.45 26.88
C ARG A 48 -5.13 -2.02 28.30
N LYS A 49 -4.69 -3.25 28.54
CA LYS A 49 -4.82 -3.95 29.83
C LYS A 49 -3.59 -3.80 30.73
N TYR A 50 -2.39 -3.72 30.15
CA TYR A 50 -1.13 -3.82 30.88
C TYR A 50 -0.20 -2.60 30.72
N ALA A 51 -0.58 -1.58 29.96
CA ALA A 51 0.29 -0.44 29.72
C ALA A 51 0.53 0.39 30.98
N SER A 52 1.80 0.74 31.20
CA SER A 52 2.20 1.86 32.05
C SER A 52 2.58 3.06 31.16
N ILE A 53 2.38 4.27 31.70
CA ILE A 53 2.77 5.51 31.01
C ILE A 53 4.30 5.58 30.99
N THR A 54 4.88 5.82 29.82
CA THR A 54 6.32 6.02 29.67
C THR A 54 6.71 7.44 30.08
N ASP A 55 7.79 7.56 30.87
CA ASP A 55 8.40 8.85 31.18
C ASP A 55 8.87 9.58 29.91
N GLN A 56 8.22 10.72 29.62
CA GLN A 56 8.43 11.50 28.42
C GLN A 56 9.84 12.11 28.33
N TYR A 57 10.52 12.28 29.48
CA TYR A 57 11.84 12.90 29.58
C TYR A 57 12.98 12.04 29.01
N LEU A 58 12.85 10.71 28.98
CA LEU A 58 13.88 9.80 28.43
C LEU A 58 13.69 9.51 26.93
N ARG A 59 12.80 10.21 26.24
CA ARG A 59 12.41 9.88 24.85
C ARG A 59 13.35 10.56 23.85
N PRO A 60 14.33 9.85 23.24
CA PRO A 60 15.15 10.45 22.20
C PRO A 60 14.28 10.84 21.00
N LYS A 61 14.54 12.02 20.43
CA LYS A 61 13.95 12.43 19.15
C LYS A 61 14.66 11.65 18.04
N SER A 62 14.10 10.49 17.67
CA SER A 62 14.59 9.72 16.53
C SER A 62 14.00 10.26 15.22
N CYS A 63 14.88 10.63 14.28
CA CYS A 63 14.49 10.98 12.91
C CYS A 63 13.76 9.82 12.22
N LEU A 64 14.14 8.58 12.50
CA LEU A 64 13.52 7.39 11.91
C LEU A 64 12.03 7.27 12.26
N PHE A 65 11.60 7.73 13.44
CA PHE A 65 10.18 7.76 13.76
C PHE A 65 9.41 8.76 12.89
N GLY A 66 10.00 9.93 12.65
CA GLY A 66 9.40 10.93 11.76
C GLY A 66 9.25 10.38 10.36
N LEU A 67 10.30 9.70 9.85
CA LEU A 67 10.26 9.00 8.58
C LEU A 67 9.19 7.90 8.56
N GLN A 68 9.10 7.08 9.61
CA GLN A 68 8.10 6.02 9.69
C GLN A 68 6.69 6.60 9.64
N VAL A 69 6.37 7.63 10.42
CA VAL A 69 5.06 8.28 10.40
C VAL A 69 4.77 8.89 9.03
N ALA A 70 5.74 9.56 8.41
CA ALA A 70 5.59 10.13 7.08
C ALA A 70 5.28 9.05 6.03
N LEU A 71 5.99 7.93 6.04
CA LEU A 71 5.72 6.80 5.15
C LEU A 71 4.34 6.18 5.42
N THR A 72 3.95 5.98 6.69
CA THR A 72 2.61 5.45 7.04
C THR A 72 1.49 6.34 6.50
N VAL A 73 1.67 7.67 6.51
CA VAL A 73 0.69 8.63 5.99
C VAL A 73 0.73 8.72 4.46
N LEU A 74 1.90 8.55 3.85
CA LEU A 74 2.05 8.59 2.40
C LEU A 74 1.30 7.44 1.70
N MET A 75 1.29 6.25 2.29
CA MET A 75 0.67 5.07 1.68
C MET A 75 -0.85 5.19 1.40
N PRO A 76 -1.71 5.65 2.32
CA PRO A 76 -3.12 5.87 2.00
C PRO A 76 -3.30 7.02 1.01
N VAL A 77 -2.41 8.02 0.99
CA VAL A 77 -2.43 9.08 -0.03
C VAL A 77 -2.19 8.48 -1.42
N ILE A 78 -1.21 7.58 -1.56
CA ILE A 78 -0.96 6.86 -2.82
C ILE A 78 -2.19 6.05 -3.23
N ALA A 79 -2.86 5.36 -2.31
CA ALA A 79 -4.08 4.60 -2.63
C ALA A 79 -5.22 5.50 -3.15
N ILE A 80 -5.40 6.70 -2.56
CA ILE A 80 -6.37 7.71 -3.00
C ILE A 80 -5.99 8.25 -4.39
N VAL A 81 -4.71 8.55 -4.62
CA VAL A 81 -4.22 9.00 -5.93
C VAL A 81 -4.44 7.91 -6.98
N ARG A 82 -4.18 6.64 -6.67
CA ARG A 82 -4.40 5.53 -7.62
C ARG A 82 -5.86 5.41 -8.04
N ILE A 83 -6.81 5.41 -7.09
CA ILE A 83 -8.23 5.27 -7.42
C ILE A 83 -8.77 6.51 -8.15
N SER A 84 -8.28 7.70 -7.83
CA SER A 84 -8.69 8.93 -8.52
C SER A 84 -8.13 9.04 -9.94
N LEU A 85 -6.88 8.63 -10.19
CA LEU A 85 -6.31 8.56 -11.54
C LEU A 85 -7.06 7.54 -12.41
N GLN A 86 -7.40 6.36 -11.86
CA GLN A 86 -8.21 5.36 -12.56
C GLN A 86 -9.63 5.87 -12.85
N ALA A 87 -10.22 6.64 -11.95
CA ALA A 87 -11.55 7.19 -12.16
C ALA A 87 -11.60 8.35 -13.18
N THR A 88 -10.48 9.05 -13.42
CA THR A 88 -10.45 10.31 -14.18
C THR A 88 -9.73 10.24 -15.53
N LEU A 89 -8.63 9.49 -15.64
CA LEU A 89 -7.69 9.60 -16.77
C LEU A 89 -7.52 8.31 -17.59
N ILE A 90 -7.64 7.14 -16.98
CA ILE A 90 -7.29 5.86 -17.62
C ILE A 90 -8.59 5.13 -17.95
N GLY A 91 -8.79 4.93 -19.25
CA GLY A 91 -10.01 4.49 -19.93
C GLY A 91 -10.79 3.33 -19.31
N ASP A 92 -12.08 3.37 -19.61
CA ASP A 92 -13.20 2.54 -19.17
C ASP A 92 -13.56 2.70 -17.68
N LYS A 93 -14.74 3.28 -17.43
CA LYS A 93 -15.37 3.51 -16.11
C LYS A 93 -15.69 2.22 -15.33
N THR A 94 -14.89 1.17 -15.48
CA THR A 94 -15.08 -0.16 -14.91
C THR A 94 -14.14 -0.34 -13.73
N LEU A 95 -14.63 0.04 -12.54
CA LEU A 95 -13.95 -0.27 -11.29
C LEU A 95 -14.02 -1.79 -11.04
N TYR A 96 -12.86 -2.45 -11.01
CA TYR A 96 -12.75 -3.87 -10.71
C TYR A 96 -12.79 -4.13 -9.20
N GLY A 97 -13.28 -5.31 -8.81
CA GLY A 97 -13.45 -5.68 -7.40
C GLY A 97 -12.14 -5.68 -6.59
N TYR A 98 -11.02 -6.07 -7.20
CA TYR A 98 -9.72 -6.10 -6.51
C TYR A 98 -9.23 -4.69 -6.12
N MET A 99 -9.52 -3.67 -6.93
CA MET A 99 -9.13 -2.27 -6.65
C MET A 99 -9.89 -1.72 -5.45
N ILE A 100 -11.19 -2.03 -5.35
CA ILE A 100 -12.04 -1.63 -4.22
C ILE A 100 -11.55 -2.34 -2.95
N LEU A 101 -11.27 -3.63 -3.03
CA LEU A 101 -10.75 -4.41 -1.90
C LEU A 101 -9.41 -3.86 -1.41
N TYR A 102 -8.47 -3.57 -2.32
CA TYR A 102 -7.20 -2.92 -2.02
C TYR A 102 -7.43 -1.60 -1.26
N PHE A 103 -8.30 -0.73 -1.80
CA PHE A 103 -8.59 0.57 -1.19
C PHE A 103 -9.18 0.44 0.21
N CYS A 104 -10.18 -0.42 0.39
CA CYS A 104 -10.84 -0.67 1.67
C CYS A 104 -9.85 -1.19 2.73
N PHE A 105 -8.99 -2.15 2.37
CA PHE A 105 -7.99 -2.67 3.29
C PHE A 105 -6.98 -1.60 3.69
N ASN A 106 -6.44 -0.85 2.71
CA ASN A 106 -5.49 0.23 3.00
C ASN A 106 -6.12 1.29 3.91
N LEU A 107 -7.39 1.65 3.70
CA LEU A 107 -8.10 2.64 4.53
C LEU A 107 -8.21 2.21 6.00
N VAL A 108 -8.30 0.91 6.29
CA VAL A 108 -8.40 0.39 7.66
C VAL A 108 -7.02 0.16 8.29
N ILE A 109 -6.09 -0.41 7.53
CA ILE A 109 -4.77 -0.85 8.02
C ILE A 109 -3.87 0.32 8.36
N TRP A 110 -3.83 1.37 7.52
CA TRP A 110 -2.93 2.50 7.74
C TRP A 110 -3.25 3.28 9.02
N PRO A 111 -4.52 3.62 9.32
CA PRO A 111 -4.88 4.21 10.61
C PRO A 111 -4.57 3.29 11.79
N LEU A 112 -4.81 1.97 11.67
CA LEU A 112 -4.49 1.01 12.72
C LEU A 112 -2.99 0.96 13.00
N SER A 113 -2.16 0.89 11.95
CA SER A 113 -0.70 0.92 12.05
C SER A 113 -0.21 2.21 12.71
N LEU A 114 -0.75 3.36 12.28
CA LEU A 114 -0.45 4.66 12.88
C LEU A 114 -0.82 4.70 14.38
N ARG A 115 -1.98 4.16 14.75
CA ARG A 115 -2.38 4.05 16.17
C ARG A 115 -1.41 3.20 16.98
N ILE A 116 -0.95 2.06 16.45
CA ILE A 116 0.02 1.19 17.11
C ILE A 116 1.37 1.90 17.27
N ILE A 117 1.84 2.63 16.24
CA ILE A 117 3.07 3.44 16.30
C ILE A 117 3.01 4.45 17.46
N PHE A 118 1.88 5.15 17.62
CA PHE A 118 1.69 6.08 18.73
C PHE A 118 1.56 5.36 20.08
N LEU A 119 0.95 4.18 20.11
CA LEU A 119 0.79 3.36 21.31
C LEU A 119 2.15 2.91 21.85
N GLU A 120 2.99 2.27 21.00
CA GLU A 120 4.34 1.82 21.38
C GLU A 120 5.25 2.97 21.82
N ARG A 121 5.02 4.17 21.27
CA ARG A 121 5.84 5.34 21.54
C ARG A 121 5.43 6.07 22.84
N ASN A 122 4.21 5.86 23.34
CA ASN A 122 3.67 6.55 24.53
C ASN A 122 3.49 5.62 25.74
N TYR A 123 3.41 4.31 25.51
CA TYR A 123 3.16 3.31 26.54
C TYR A 123 4.23 2.23 26.49
N MET A 124 4.58 1.66 27.64
CA MET A 124 5.51 0.53 27.74
C MET A 124 4.79 -0.66 28.37
N LEU A 125 5.15 -1.87 27.91
CA LEU A 125 4.73 -3.11 28.58
C LEU A 125 5.69 -3.43 29.74
N PRO A 126 5.16 -3.94 30.87
CA PRO A 126 5.96 -4.26 32.05
C PRO A 126 6.95 -5.43 31.85
N THR A 127 6.71 -6.32 30.88
CA THR A 127 7.40 -7.61 30.79
C THR A 127 8.46 -7.70 29.68
N ILE A 128 8.64 -6.67 28.85
CA ILE A 128 9.62 -6.71 27.75
C ILE A 128 10.38 -5.38 27.69
N PRO A 129 11.56 -5.27 28.35
CA PRO A 129 12.40 -4.10 28.23
C PRO A 129 13.25 -4.20 26.96
N THR A 130 12.62 -4.27 25.79
CA THR A 130 13.35 -3.96 24.56
C THR A 130 13.12 -2.48 24.32
N ARG A 131 14.13 -1.65 24.59
CA ARG A 131 14.19 -0.24 24.12
C ARG A 131 14.24 -0.11 22.58
N GLY A 132 13.72 -1.10 21.85
CA GLY A 132 13.69 -1.20 20.40
C GLY A 132 12.27 -1.19 19.85
N HIS A 133 12.16 -1.09 18.53
CA HIS A 133 10.89 -1.11 17.79
C HIS A 133 10.05 -2.36 18.13
N GLY A 134 8.71 -2.22 18.19
CA GLY A 134 7.84 -3.37 18.32
C GLY A 134 7.96 -4.32 17.14
N LEU A 135 8.14 -5.61 17.46
CA LEU A 135 8.33 -6.69 16.49
C LEU A 135 7.18 -6.74 15.47
N THR A 136 5.94 -6.52 15.92
CA THR A 136 4.74 -6.52 15.07
C THR A 136 4.83 -5.46 13.98
N LEU A 137 5.20 -4.22 14.34
CA LEU A 137 5.36 -3.14 13.36
C LEU A 137 6.53 -3.40 12.42
N LEU A 138 7.61 -3.99 12.90
CA LEU A 138 8.76 -4.33 12.06
C LEU A 138 8.38 -5.35 10.99
N ILE A 139 7.73 -6.46 11.38
CA ILE A 139 7.29 -7.49 10.44
C ILE A 139 6.22 -6.95 9.47
N PHE A 140 5.31 -6.11 9.95
CA PHE A 140 4.35 -5.45 9.08
C PHE A 140 5.03 -4.61 8.01
N TRP A 141 5.99 -3.76 8.40
CA TRP A 141 6.73 -2.92 7.47
C TRP A 141 7.61 -3.71 6.52
N THR A 142 8.19 -4.84 6.93
CA THR A 142 8.95 -5.70 6.02
C THR A 142 8.05 -6.37 4.98
N LEU A 143 6.86 -6.82 5.35
CA LEU A 143 5.88 -7.37 4.41
C LEU A 143 5.43 -6.33 3.38
N VAL A 144 5.13 -5.10 3.82
CA VAL A 144 4.79 -3.99 2.90
C VAL A 144 5.98 -3.66 1.99
N PHE A 145 7.19 -3.60 2.55
CA PHE A 145 8.38 -3.36 1.75
C PHE A 145 8.57 -4.45 0.70
N MET A 146 8.40 -5.73 1.07
CA MET A 146 8.46 -6.84 0.10
C MET A 146 7.41 -6.70 -1.01
N SER A 147 6.16 -6.34 -0.68
CA SER A 147 5.12 -6.18 -1.70
C SER A 147 5.40 -5.05 -2.68
N GLU A 148 5.91 -3.92 -2.18
CA GLU A 148 6.30 -2.80 -3.05
C GLU A 148 7.49 -3.18 -3.93
N ASN A 149 8.52 -3.86 -3.39
CA ASN A 149 9.64 -4.34 -4.21
C ASN A 149 9.21 -5.34 -5.27
N LEU A 150 8.25 -6.22 -4.96
CA LEU A 150 7.69 -7.15 -5.94
C LEU A 150 6.96 -6.39 -7.06
N ALA A 151 6.21 -5.34 -6.70
CA ALA A 151 5.60 -4.44 -7.68
C ALA A 151 6.66 -3.72 -8.54
N PHE A 152 7.77 -3.27 -7.94
CA PHE A 152 8.88 -2.67 -8.69
C PHE A 152 9.60 -3.67 -9.62
N LEU A 153 9.81 -4.92 -9.20
CA LEU A 153 10.42 -5.94 -10.05
C LEU A 153 9.52 -6.31 -11.25
N ASN A 154 8.21 -6.22 -11.05
CA ASN A 154 7.21 -6.48 -12.09
C ASN A 154 7.03 -5.30 -13.08
N LEU A 155 7.69 -4.14 -12.84
CA LEU A 155 7.72 -3.00 -13.79
C LEU A 155 8.30 -3.34 -15.16
N ARG A 156 9.10 -4.41 -15.25
CA ARG A 156 9.76 -4.82 -16.50
C ARG A 156 8.83 -5.58 -17.44
N ASN A 157 7.60 -5.91 -17.02
CA ASN A 157 6.64 -6.58 -17.87
C ASN A 157 5.84 -5.57 -18.69
N GLU A 158 5.58 -5.89 -19.97
CA GLU A 158 4.97 -4.97 -20.95
C GLU A 158 3.54 -4.54 -20.57
N ASP A 159 2.84 -5.35 -19.74
CA ASP A 159 1.48 -5.08 -19.24
C ASP A 159 1.43 -4.23 -17.94
N TRP A 160 2.58 -3.76 -17.43
CA TRP A 160 2.64 -2.97 -16.19
C TRP A 160 2.31 -1.48 -16.47
N TRP A 161 2.15 -0.64 -15.43
CA TRP A 161 1.66 0.77 -15.43
C TRP A 161 2.08 1.70 -16.60
N PHE A 162 3.11 1.34 -17.37
CA PHE A 162 3.60 2.05 -18.54
C PHE A 162 3.59 1.15 -19.78
N ASP A 163 2.44 0.66 -20.21
CA ASP A 163 2.32 0.25 -21.61
C ASP A 163 2.37 1.52 -22.50
N LEU A 164 3.59 1.96 -22.78
CA LEU A 164 3.89 3.10 -23.63
C LEU A 164 3.52 2.84 -25.10
N SER A 165 3.13 1.61 -25.47
CA SER A 165 2.67 1.30 -26.82
C SER A 165 1.42 2.12 -27.17
N THR A 166 0.51 2.34 -26.21
CA THR A 166 -0.71 3.13 -26.41
C THR A 166 -0.44 4.63 -26.44
N ILE A 167 0.60 5.11 -25.74
CA ILE A 167 0.99 6.52 -25.74
C ILE A 167 1.66 6.89 -27.07
N SER A 168 2.39 5.95 -27.70
CA SER A 168 3.02 6.18 -29.00
C SER A 168 2.01 6.36 -30.16
N MET A 169 0.80 5.80 -30.04
CA MET A 169 -0.26 5.99 -31.03
C MET A 169 -1.08 7.28 -30.84
N SER A 170 -1.06 7.89 -29.65
CA SER A 170 -1.81 9.14 -29.39
C SER A 170 -1.10 10.40 -29.91
N TYR A 171 0.19 10.35 -30.22
CA TYR A 171 0.88 11.47 -30.90
C TYR A 171 0.58 11.55 -32.40
N HIS A 172 -0.03 10.52 -33.00
CA HIS A 172 -0.35 10.50 -34.43
C HIS A 172 -1.80 10.84 -34.78
N LEU A 173 -2.66 11.14 -33.79
CA LEU A 173 -4.09 11.42 -34.01
C LEU A 173 -4.55 12.83 -33.62
N TYR A 174 -3.69 13.83 -33.78
CA TYR A 174 -4.09 15.24 -33.82
C TYR A 174 -3.71 15.90 -35.16
N PRO A 175 -4.40 15.62 -36.28
CA PRO A 175 -4.36 16.54 -37.40
C PRO A 175 -5.34 17.68 -37.11
N ARG A 176 -4.89 18.92 -37.38
CA ARG A 176 -5.68 20.14 -37.54
C ARG A 176 -5.77 21.07 -36.32
N PHE A 177 -4.67 21.74 -36.01
CA PHE A 177 -4.67 23.17 -35.64
C PHE A 177 -3.27 23.79 -35.89
N ARG A 178 -2.87 23.91 -37.16
CA ARG A 178 -1.73 24.78 -37.54
C ARG A 178 -1.82 25.22 -39.00
N SER A 179 -2.53 26.31 -39.24
CA SER A 179 -2.30 27.21 -40.38
C SER A 179 -3.06 28.51 -40.12
N PHE A 180 -2.45 29.40 -39.36
CA PHE A 180 -2.66 30.85 -39.47
C PHE A 180 -1.41 31.54 -38.91
N CYS A 181 -0.41 31.64 -39.78
CA CYS A 181 0.70 32.60 -39.74
C CYS A 181 1.33 32.58 -41.13
N ILE A 182 0.70 33.31 -42.06
CA ILE A 182 1.23 34.26 -43.04
C ILE A 182 0.01 35.07 -43.49
#